data_AF-A0A957P6L3-F1
#
_entry.id   AF-A0A957P6L3-F1
#
_cell.length_a   1.000
_cell.length_b   1.000
_cell.length_c   1.000
_cell.angle_alpha   90.00
_cell.angle_beta   90.00
_cell.angle_gamma   90.00
#
_symmetry.space_group_name_H-M   'P 1'
#
loop_
_entity.id
_entity.type
_entity.pdbx_description
1 polymer ?
#
loop_
_entity_poly.entity_id
_entity_poly.type
_entity_poly.pdbx_seq_one_letter_code
_entity_poly.pdbx_strand_id
1 'polypeptide(L)'
;ESGKPVLGVCNGFQVLVKAGLLGSREKEVGRQETAARAVTLTENASGRFECRWVHLAVNAQARAGFLSAIDELIFCPVANGEGNFQVQDAATLAQLEAENLVALRYVDAAGQPANGRYPLNPNGSVGDVAGICNAQGNVLGLMPHPEDHIVPVQNPLGGGGQLGLALFQAMIGTIRI
;
A
#
# COMPACT_ATOMS: atom_id res chain seq x y z
N GLU A 1 10.09 -5.63 -16.15
CA GLU A 1 10.72 -6.10 -17.41
C GLU A 1 9.79 -6.84 -18.39
N SER A 2 8.58 -7.29 -18.03
CA SER A 2 7.57 -7.75 -19.03
C SER A 2 6.18 -7.10 -18.85
N GLY A 3 6.07 -6.07 -18.00
CA GLY A 3 4.83 -5.37 -17.70
C GLY A 3 3.78 -6.18 -16.93
N LYS A 4 4.08 -7.42 -16.54
CA LYS A 4 3.14 -8.29 -15.80
C LYS A 4 2.79 -7.71 -14.43
N PRO A 5 1.55 -7.92 -13.97
CA PRO A 5 1.10 -7.39 -12.69
C PRO A 5 1.77 -8.15 -11.53
N VAL A 6 2.24 -7.43 -10.51
CA VAL A 6 2.89 -7.96 -9.30
C VAL A 6 2.26 -7.29 -8.07
N LEU A 7 1.89 -8.10 -7.08
CA LEU A 7 1.36 -7.63 -5.80
C LEU A 7 2.25 -8.18 -4.68
N GLY A 8 2.79 -7.29 -3.85
CA GLY A 8 3.50 -7.64 -2.63
C GLY A 8 2.68 -7.24 -1.40
N VAL A 9 2.18 -8.22 -0.65
CA VAL A 9 1.42 -7.99 0.58
C VAL A 9 2.30 -8.14 1.81
N CYS A 10 2.19 -7.23 2.77
CA CYS A 10 2.91 -7.20 4.04
C CYS A 10 4.43 -7.38 3.84
N ASN A 11 5.00 -8.55 4.17
CA ASN A 11 6.41 -8.84 3.90
C ASN A 11 6.77 -8.73 2.41
N GLY A 12 5.84 -9.09 1.51
CA GLY A 12 6.02 -8.89 0.08
C GLY A 12 6.26 -7.43 -0.29
N PHE A 13 5.58 -6.47 0.37
CA PHE A 13 5.82 -5.05 0.16
C PHE A 13 7.23 -4.64 0.63
N GLN A 14 7.66 -5.14 1.80
CA GLN A 14 9.01 -4.91 2.32
C GLN A 14 10.08 -5.43 1.35
N VAL A 15 9.87 -6.62 0.78
CA VAL A 15 10.77 -7.20 -0.24
C VAL A 15 10.82 -6.32 -1.48
N LEU A 16 9.68 -5.88 -2.01
CA LEU A 16 9.62 -5.03 -3.21
C LEU A 16 10.35 -3.68 -3.02
N VAL A 17 10.22 -3.06 -1.84
CA VAL A 17 10.95 -1.84 -1.49
C VAL A 17 12.46 -2.11 -1.36
N LYS A 18 12.87 -3.15 -0.64
CA LYS A 18 14.29 -3.49 -0.45
C LYS A 18 14.98 -3.90 -1.76
N ALA A 19 14.24 -4.51 -2.68
CA ALA A 19 14.68 -4.86 -4.04
C ALA A 19 14.74 -3.65 -5.00
N GLY A 20 14.25 -2.48 -4.60
CA GLY A 20 14.23 -1.28 -5.43
C GLY A 20 13.17 -1.29 -6.53
N LEU A 21 12.17 -2.18 -6.45
CA LEU A 21 11.04 -2.21 -7.37
C LEU A 21 9.96 -1.19 -7.02
N LEU A 22 9.94 -0.72 -5.77
CA LEU A 22 9.07 0.33 -5.26
C LEU A 22 9.90 1.39 -4.53
N GLY A 23 9.57 2.67 -4.74
CA GLY A 23 10.22 3.78 -4.04
C GLY A 23 11.68 4.04 -4.42
N SER A 24 12.17 3.44 -5.52
CA SER A 24 13.45 3.80 -6.11
C SER A 24 13.32 5.08 -6.95
N ARG A 25 14.25 6.01 -6.77
CA ARG A 25 14.42 7.12 -7.70
C ARG A 25 15.16 6.57 -8.92
N GLU A 26 14.73 6.94 -10.12
CA GLU A 26 15.46 6.55 -11.33
C GLU A 26 16.94 6.91 -11.18
N LYS A 27 17.78 5.97 -11.61
CA LYS A 27 19.23 5.99 -11.48
C LYS A 27 19.78 7.38 -11.80
N GLU A 28 20.38 8.05 -10.82
CA GLU A 28 21.47 8.97 -11.12
C GLU A 28 22.56 8.12 -11.78
N VAL A 29 22.57 8.11 -13.10
CA VAL A 29 23.57 7.43 -13.93
C VAL A 29 24.92 8.08 -13.60
N GLY A 30 25.71 7.44 -12.74
CA GLY A 30 27.07 7.88 -12.45
C GLY A 30 27.60 7.59 -11.04
N ARG A 31 26.75 7.25 -10.05
CA ARG A 31 27.23 6.88 -8.72
C ARG A 31 26.98 5.40 -8.42
N GLN A 32 28.07 4.68 -8.25
CA GLN A 32 28.18 3.31 -7.74
C GLN A 32 27.83 3.23 -6.24
N GLU A 33 26.90 4.05 -5.78
CA GLU A 33 26.42 4.05 -4.40
C GLU A 33 25.01 3.49 -4.43
N THR A 34 24.74 2.52 -3.56
CA THR A 34 23.41 1.98 -3.27
C THR A 34 22.34 3.05 -3.51
N ALA A 35 21.50 2.89 -4.54
CA ALA A 35 20.47 3.85 -4.89
C ALA A 35 19.80 4.34 -3.61
N ALA A 36 19.94 5.63 -3.29
CA ALA A 36 19.44 6.19 -2.04
C ALA A 36 17.96 5.79 -1.92
N ARG A 37 17.65 4.94 -0.94
CA ARG A 37 16.29 4.43 -0.75
C ARG A 37 15.45 5.58 -0.24
N ALA A 38 14.70 6.19 -1.14
CA ALA A 38 13.84 7.33 -0.83
C ALA A 38 12.64 6.92 0.06
N VAL A 39 12.34 5.62 0.08
CA VAL A 39 11.24 5.01 0.83
C VAL A 39 11.75 3.80 1.61
N THR A 40 11.20 3.56 2.79
CA THR A 40 11.38 2.32 3.55
C THR A 40 10.11 1.94 4.31
N LEU A 41 10.04 0.67 4.70
CA LEU A 41 9.16 0.19 5.75
C LEU A 41 10.03 -0.13 6.97
N THR A 42 9.62 0.34 8.14
CA THR A 42 10.38 0.21 9.39
C THR A 42 9.46 -0.12 10.56
N GLU A 43 10.02 -0.26 11.75
CA GLU A 43 9.29 -0.47 13.01
C GLU A 43 8.11 0.50 13.15
N ASN A 44 6.99 -0.05 13.61
CA ASN A 44 5.79 0.71 13.92
C ASN A 44 6.11 1.81 14.95
N ALA A 45 5.52 3.00 14.80
CA ALA A 45 5.71 4.08 15.75
C ALA A 45 5.31 3.71 17.20
N SER A 46 4.44 2.71 17.37
CA SER A 46 4.06 2.15 18.67
C SER A 46 5.12 1.26 19.30
N GLY A 47 6.13 0.81 18.53
CA GLY A 47 7.13 -0.19 18.93
C GLY A 47 6.54 -1.58 19.13
N ARG A 48 5.36 -1.87 18.56
CA ARG A 48 4.60 -3.12 18.80
C ARG A 48 4.15 -3.74 17.49
N PHE A 49 3.94 -5.06 17.55
CA PHE A 49 3.22 -5.78 16.50
C PHE A 49 1.74 -5.38 16.52
N GLU A 50 1.22 -4.99 15.37
CA GLU A 50 -0.17 -4.59 15.19
C GLU A 50 -0.95 -5.68 14.46
N CYS A 51 -1.92 -6.25 15.15
CA CYS A 51 -2.91 -7.20 14.62
C CYS A 51 -4.30 -6.58 14.79
N ARG A 52 -4.85 -5.97 13.73
CA ARG A 52 -6.15 -5.28 13.80
C ARG A 52 -6.82 -5.15 12.45
N TRP A 53 -8.11 -4.81 12.47
CA TRP A 53 -8.87 -4.49 11.27
C TRP A 53 -8.79 -2.99 10.95
N VAL A 54 -8.57 -2.65 9.68
CA VAL A 54 -8.43 -1.27 9.19
C VAL A 54 -9.29 -1.04 7.95
N HIS A 55 -9.64 0.22 7.70
CA HIS A 55 -10.26 0.65 6.46
C HIS A 55 -9.22 1.33 5.57
N LEU A 56 -9.31 1.05 4.28
CA LEU A 56 -8.45 1.61 3.25
C LEU A 56 -9.26 2.33 2.20
N ALA A 57 -8.83 3.53 1.86
CA ALA A 57 -9.28 4.23 0.66
C ALA A 57 -8.32 3.96 -0.49
N VAL A 58 -8.87 3.58 -1.64
CA VAL A 58 -8.14 3.38 -2.88
C VAL A 58 -7.99 4.73 -3.60
N ASN A 59 -6.80 5.04 -4.09
CA ASN A 59 -6.58 6.18 -4.96
C ASN A 59 -6.95 5.81 -6.40
N ALA A 60 -8.11 6.26 -6.87
CA ALA A 60 -8.57 6.03 -8.24
C ALA A 60 -7.67 6.66 -9.33
N GLN A 61 -6.83 7.63 -8.96
CA GLN A 61 -5.88 8.29 -9.87
C GLN A 61 -4.49 7.63 -9.86
N ALA A 62 -4.28 6.60 -9.04
CA ALA A 62 -3.00 5.90 -8.93
C ALA A 62 -2.50 5.40 -10.30
N ARG A 63 -1.17 5.39 -10.50
CA ARG A 63 -0.54 4.82 -11.70
C ARG A 63 -0.93 3.38 -11.96
N ALA A 64 -1.19 2.63 -10.90
CA ALA A 64 -1.86 1.34 -10.96
C ALA A 64 -3.32 1.50 -11.41
N GLY A 65 -3.54 1.73 -12.71
CA GLY A 65 -4.84 2.14 -13.26
C GLY A 65 -6.00 1.16 -13.03
N PHE A 66 -5.72 -0.10 -12.73
CA PHE A 66 -6.76 -1.07 -12.34
C PHE A 66 -7.48 -0.69 -11.04
N LEU A 67 -6.83 0.09 -10.17
CA LEU A 67 -7.42 0.59 -8.93
C LEU A 67 -8.60 1.53 -9.16
N SER A 68 -8.70 2.17 -10.34
CA SER A 68 -9.84 3.03 -10.70
C SER A 68 -11.19 2.29 -10.78
N ALA A 69 -11.17 0.96 -10.86
CA ALA A 69 -12.38 0.13 -10.85
C ALA A 69 -12.91 -0.17 -9.44
N ILE A 70 -12.24 0.30 -8.38
CA ILE A 70 -12.60 0.06 -6.98
C ILE A 70 -13.08 1.39 -6.38
N ASP A 71 -14.37 1.49 -6.11
CA ASP A 71 -15.04 2.68 -5.58
C ASP A 71 -15.42 2.56 -4.10
N GLU A 72 -15.43 1.34 -3.56
CA GLU A 72 -15.64 1.06 -2.14
C GLU A 72 -14.33 1.10 -1.32
N LEU A 73 -14.46 1.32 -0.01
CA LEU A 73 -13.35 1.10 0.91
C LEU A 73 -12.99 -0.39 0.97
N ILE A 74 -11.73 -0.70 1.24
CA ILE A 74 -11.30 -2.06 1.55
C ILE A 74 -11.15 -2.18 3.06
N PHE A 75 -11.92 -3.07 3.67
CA PHE A 75 -11.80 -3.43 5.07
C PHE A 75 -11.02 -4.73 5.18
N CYS A 76 -9.86 -4.72 5.85
CA CYS A 76 -9.02 -5.91 5.95
C CYS A 76 -8.11 -5.88 7.18
N PRO A 77 -7.55 -7.01 7.61
CA PRO A 77 -6.63 -7.03 8.73
C PRO A 77 -5.24 -6.49 8.34
N VAL A 78 -4.54 -5.94 9.33
CA VAL A 78 -3.08 -5.77 9.33
C VAL A 78 -2.48 -6.75 10.33
N ALA A 79 -1.29 -7.27 10.03
CA ALA A 79 -0.51 -8.13 10.91
C ALA A 79 1.00 -7.84 10.72
N ASN A 80 1.51 -6.76 11.31
CA ASN A 80 2.91 -6.36 11.12
C ASN A 80 3.53 -5.66 12.35
N GLY A 81 4.83 -5.85 12.55
CA GLY A 81 5.66 -5.04 13.48
C GLY A 81 6.50 -3.97 12.78
N GLU A 82 6.67 -4.08 11.46
CA GLU A 82 7.51 -3.23 10.63
C GLU A 82 6.75 -2.69 9.41
N GLY A 83 5.52 -2.21 9.62
CA GLY A 83 4.67 -1.70 8.55
C GLY A 83 4.73 -0.20 8.35
N ASN A 84 5.58 0.51 9.09
CA ASN A 84 5.64 1.96 9.08
C ASN A 84 6.31 2.48 7.80
N PHE A 85 5.50 2.96 6.85
CA PHE A 85 5.98 3.57 5.62
C PHE A 85 6.59 4.94 5.92
N GLN A 86 7.87 5.08 5.58
CA GLN A 86 8.64 6.29 5.78
C GLN A 86 9.34 6.72 4.50
N VAL A 87 9.49 8.03 4.36
CA VAL A 87 10.20 8.66 3.24
C VAL A 87 11.44 9.38 3.75
N GLN A 88 12.41 9.60 2.87
CA GLN A 88 13.63 10.32 3.21
C GLN A 88 13.36 11.77 3.66
N ASP A 89 12.44 12.45 2.98
CA ASP A 89 12.06 13.84 3.25
C ASP A 89 10.64 14.15 2.73
N ALA A 90 10.12 15.33 3.10
CA ALA A 90 8.80 15.78 2.66
C ALA A 90 8.68 15.95 1.13
N ALA A 91 9.80 16.27 0.45
CA ALA A 91 9.83 16.40 -1.01
C ALA A 91 9.59 15.04 -1.69
N THR A 92 10.11 13.96 -1.10
CA THR A 92 9.89 12.59 -1.57
C THR A 92 8.41 12.22 -1.49
N LEU A 93 7.74 12.49 -0.38
CA LEU A 93 6.29 12.23 -0.28
C LEU A 93 5.53 13.07 -1.31
N ALA A 94 5.82 14.36 -1.41
CA ALA A 94 5.17 15.25 -2.38
C ALA A 94 5.35 14.77 -3.83
N GLN A 95 6.52 14.22 -4.16
CA GLN A 95 6.78 13.60 -5.47
C GLN A 95 5.91 12.36 -5.69
N LEU A 96 5.84 11.45 -4.71
CA LEU A 96 4.97 10.27 -4.79
C LEU A 96 3.49 10.65 -4.99
N GLU A 97 3.02 11.72 -4.34
CA GLU A 97 1.68 12.26 -4.57
C GLU A 97 1.51 12.79 -6.00
N ALA A 98 2.41 13.67 -6.43
CA ALA A 98 2.33 14.34 -7.74
C ALA A 98 2.38 13.33 -8.91
N GLU A 99 3.11 12.24 -8.74
CA GLU A 99 3.22 11.16 -9.72
C GLU A 99 2.10 10.12 -9.63
N ASN A 100 1.20 10.25 -8.66
CA ASN A 100 0.13 9.29 -8.34
C ASN A 100 0.66 7.89 -8.01
N LEU A 101 1.74 7.81 -7.25
CA LEU A 101 2.35 6.55 -6.82
C LEU A 101 1.79 6.05 -5.49
N VAL A 102 1.16 6.91 -4.68
CA VAL A 102 0.40 6.49 -3.51
C VAL A 102 -0.91 5.84 -3.94
N ALA A 103 -1.05 4.55 -3.62
CA ALA A 103 -2.13 3.71 -4.12
C ALA A 103 -3.26 3.53 -3.11
N LEU A 104 -2.94 3.36 -1.82
CA LEU A 104 -3.93 3.15 -0.76
C LEU A 104 -3.53 3.91 0.51
N ARG A 105 -4.53 4.43 1.23
CA ARG A 105 -4.35 5.08 2.53
C ARG A 105 -5.22 4.48 3.62
N TYR A 106 -4.72 4.53 4.84
CA TYR A 106 -5.52 4.30 6.04
C TYR A 106 -6.55 5.44 6.22
N VAL A 107 -7.79 5.05 6.44
CA VAL A 107 -8.94 5.96 6.67
C VAL A 107 -9.80 5.43 7.80
N ASP A 108 -10.77 6.24 8.25
CA ASP A 108 -11.83 5.75 9.12
C ASP A 108 -12.94 5.01 8.34
N ALA A 109 -13.92 4.48 9.08
CA ALA A 109 -15.03 3.72 8.51
C ALA A 109 -15.95 4.56 7.59
N ALA A 110 -15.87 5.89 7.65
CA ALA A 110 -16.58 6.81 6.78
C ALA A 110 -15.70 7.30 5.60
N GLY A 111 -14.51 6.72 5.44
CA GLY A 111 -13.56 7.07 4.39
C GLY A 111 -12.80 8.39 4.63
N GLN A 112 -12.89 8.97 5.83
CA GLN A 112 -12.16 10.20 6.14
C GLN A 112 -10.68 9.91 6.45
N PRO A 113 -9.75 10.82 6.12
CA PRO A 113 -8.34 10.64 6.39
C PRO A 113 -8.05 10.30 7.85
N ALA A 114 -7.17 9.31 8.08
CA ALA A 114 -6.77 8.96 9.44
C ALA A 114 -6.00 10.10 10.14
N ASN A 115 -5.35 10.99 9.38
CA ASN A 115 -4.56 12.13 9.86
C ASN A 115 -3.50 11.71 10.88
N GLY A 116 -2.84 10.58 10.64
CA GLY A 116 -1.84 10.00 11.54
C GLY A 116 -2.39 9.47 12.87
N ARG A 117 -3.72 9.43 13.05
CA ARG A 117 -4.34 9.04 14.31
C ARG A 117 -4.29 7.53 14.51
N TYR A 118 -3.60 7.09 15.54
CA TYR A 118 -3.74 5.73 16.07
C TYR A 118 -5.13 5.55 16.73
N PRO A 119 -5.86 4.44 16.52
CA PRO A 119 -5.43 3.21 15.85
C PRO A 119 -5.71 3.14 14.34
N LEU A 120 -6.28 4.17 13.72
CA LEU A 120 -6.68 4.18 12.31
C LEU A 120 -5.48 4.03 11.36
N ASN A 121 -4.43 4.81 11.60
CA ASN A 121 -3.09 4.56 11.07
C ASN A 121 -2.35 3.72 12.14
N PRO A 122 -2.23 2.40 11.96
CA PRO A 122 -1.74 1.51 13.02
C PRO A 122 -0.25 1.60 13.26
N ASN A 123 0.52 1.93 12.22
CA ASN A 123 1.97 1.81 12.21
C ASN A 123 2.70 3.17 12.20
N GLY A 124 1.97 4.28 12.06
CA GLY A 124 2.55 5.63 12.02
C GLY A 124 3.08 6.03 10.65
N SER A 125 2.63 5.35 9.58
CA SER A 125 3.04 5.64 8.21
C SER A 125 2.81 7.11 7.84
N VAL A 126 3.80 7.75 7.23
CA VAL A 126 3.68 9.14 6.82
C VAL A 126 2.56 9.31 5.78
N GLY A 127 1.73 10.35 5.95
CA GLY A 127 0.57 10.60 5.09
C GLY A 127 -0.53 9.54 5.18
N ASP A 128 -0.50 8.62 6.15
CA ASP A 128 -1.40 7.47 6.20
C ASP A 128 -1.25 6.50 5.01
N VAL A 129 -0.09 6.47 4.35
CA VAL A 129 0.18 5.54 3.23
C VAL A 129 0.13 4.09 3.72
N ALA A 130 -0.76 3.29 3.13
CA ALA A 130 -0.84 1.85 3.36
C ALA A 130 -0.17 1.05 2.23
N GLY A 131 -0.12 1.62 1.02
CA GLY A 131 0.48 0.99 -0.15
C GLY A 131 0.83 1.97 -1.27
N ILE A 132 1.84 1.61 -2.06
CA ILE A 132 2.32 2.38 -3.22
C ILE A 132 2.48 1.49 -4.44
N CYS A 133 2.49 2.09 -5.62
CA CYS A 133 2.78 1.41 -6.89
C CYS A 133 4.05 1.97 -7.55
N ASN A 134 4.58 1.22 -8.53
CA ASN A 134 5.71 1.69 -9.33
C ASN A 134 5.27 2.66 -10.44
N ALA A 135 6.23 3.35 -11.06
CA ALA A 135 5.96 4.31 -12.15
C ALA A 135 5.24 3.69 -13.36
N GLN A 136 5.46 2.39 -13.62
CA GLN A 136 4.78 1.65 -14.69
C GLN A 136 3.35 1.20 -14.31
N GLY A 137 2.95 1.33 -13.04
CA GLY A 137 1.62 0.95 -12.55
C GLY A 137 1.35 -0.56 -12.46
N ASN A 138 2.33 -1.42 -12.76
CA ASN A 138 2.17 -2.87 -12.78
C ASN A 138 2.66 -3.56 -11.51
N VAL A 139 3.34 -2.85 -10.60
CA VAL A 139 3.79 -3.39 -9.30
C VAL A 139 3.09 -2.61 -8.20
N LEU A 140 2.41 -3.32 -7.29
CA LEU A 140 1.72 -2.76 -6.13
C LEU A 140 2.28 -3.39 -4.85
N GLY A 141 2.64 -2.57 -3.88
CA GLY A 141 2.98 -2.99 -2.52
C GLY A 141 1.92 -2.51 -1.54
N LEU A 142 1.49 -3.36 -0.63
CA LEU A 142 0.42 -3.07 0.34
C LEU A 142 0.71 -3.72 1.69
N MET A 143 0.64 -2.97 2.79
CA MET A 143 0.89 -3.52 4.13
C MET A 143 -0.25 -4.35 4.73
N PRO A 144 -1.53 -3.91 4.65
CA PRO A 144 -2.67 -4.73 5.05
C PRO A 144 -2.85 -5.98 4.19
N HIS A 145 -3.58 -6.97 4.71
CA HIS A 145 -3.83 -8.30 4.13
C HIS A 145 -5.24 -8.39 3.51
N PRO A 146 -5.48 -7.84 2.31
CA PRO A 146 -6.78 -7.99 1.64
C PRO A 146 -7.14 -9.45 1.32
N GLU A 147 -6.16 -10.34 1.17
CA GLU A 147 -6.35 -11.78 0.98
C GLU A 147 -7.01 -12.47 2.17
N ASP A 148 -6.85 -11.91 3.36
CA ASP A 148 -7.44 -12.42 4.60
C ASP A 148 -8.88 -11.93 4.80
N HIS A 149 -9.45 -11.19 3.85
CA HIS A 149 -10.86 -10.79 3.83
C HIS A 149 -11.43 -10.70 2.40
N ILE A 150 -11.40 -11.83 1.69
CA ILE A 150 -12.00 -11.98 0.35
C ILE A 150 -13.41 -12.58 0.38
N VAL A 151 -13.82 -13.18 1.50
CA VAL A 151 -15.17 -13.68 1.74
C VAL A 151 -15.70 -13.27 3.12
N PRO A 152 -17.01 -13.06 3.29
CA PRO A 152 -17.57 -12.52 4.55
C PRO A 152 -17.23 -13.33 5.81
N VAL A 153 -17.11 -14.65 5.70
CA VAL A 153 -16.84 -15.54 6.85
C VAL A 153 -15.44 -15.31 7.48
N GLN A 154 -14.52 -14.66 6.76
CA GLN A 154 -13.19 -14.34 7.28
C GLN A 154 -13.19 -13.15 8.25
N ASN A 155 -14.26 -12.36 8.31
CA ASN A 155 -14.38 -11.24 9.24
C ASN A 155 -14.94 -11.72 10.60
N PRO A 156 -14.12 -11.77 11.67
CA PRO A 156 -14.56 -12.22 12.99
C PRO A 156 -15.47 -11.20 13.70
N LEU A 157 -15.55 -9.96 13.20
CA LEU A 157 -16.43 -8.91 13.72
C LEU A 157 -17.85 -9.02 13.13
N GLY A 158 -18.05 -9.89 12.14
CA GLY A 158 -19.28 -9.98 11.38
C GLY A 158 -19.46 -8.84 10.37
N GLY A 159 -20.43 -8.99 9.47
CA GLY A 159 -20.67 -8.09 8.35
C GLY A 159 -20.22 -8.70 7.01
N GLY A 160 -20.66 -8.08 5.90
CA GLY A 160 -20.26 -8.45 4.55
C GLY A 160 -20.14 -7.20 3.69
N GLY A 161 -19.14 -7.15 2.82
CA GLY A 161 -18.81 -6.00 1.97
C GLY A 161 -17.41 -5.47 2.22
N GLN A 162 -16.98 -4.46 1.44
CA GLN A 162 -15.65 -3.86 1.55
C GLN A 162 -14.54 -4.92 1.48
N LEU A 163 -14.74 -5.92 0.64
CA LEU A 163 -13.90 -7.12 0.58
C LEU A 163 -12.59 -6.79 -0.14
N GLY A 164 -11.50 -7.40 0.30
CA GLY A 164 -10.24 -7.37 -0.44
C GLY A 164 -10.31 -8.02 -1.82
N LEU A 165 -11.37 -8.81 -2.09
CA LEU A 165 -11.61 -9.48 -3.37
C LEU A 165 -11.61 -8.52 -4.57
N ALA A 166 -12.15 -7.30 -4.40
CA ALA A 166 -12.20 -6.29 -5.46
C ALA A 166 -10.80 -5.95 -6.00
N LEU A 167 -9.78 -5.93 -5.13
CA LEU A 167 -8.39 -5.68 -5.52
C LEU A 167 -7.87 -6.77 -6.48
N PHE A 168 -8.12 -8.03 -6.15
CA PHE A 168 -7.68 -9.18 -6.95
C PHE A 168 -8.42 -9.24 -8.28
N GLN A 169 -9.74 -9.00 -8.28
CA GLN A 169 -10.55 -8.96 -9.50
C GLN A 169 -10.08 -7.86 -10.46
N ALA A 170 -9.86 -6.65 -9.94
CA ALA A 170 -9.34 -5.52 -10.72
C ALA A 170 -7.97 -5.84 -11.32
N MET A 171 -7.05 -6.39 -10.51
CA MET A 171 -5.70 -6.73 -10.97
C MET A 171 -5.70 -7.85 -12.01
N ILE A 172 -6.47 -8.93 -11.81
CA ILE A 172 -6.61 -10.03 -12.78
C ILE A 172 -7.22 -9.54 -14.09
N GLY A 173 -8.18 -8.60 -14.03
CA GLY A 173 -8.79 -7.99 -15.22
C GLY A 173 -7.80 -7.29 -16.16
N THR A 174 -6.59 -6.99 -15.71
CA THR A 174 -5.51 -6.44 -16.56
C THR A 174 -4.79 -7.49 -17.40
N ILE A 175 -4.90 -8.78 -17.05
CA ILE A 175 -4.22 -9.87 -17.74
C ILE A 175 -5.05 -10.23 -18.97
N ARG A 176 -4.58 -9.79 -20.15
CA ARG A 176 -5.11 -10.28 -21.43
C ARG A 176 -4.54 -11.67 -21.69
N ILE A 177 -5.43 -12.66 -21.82
CA ILE A 177 -5.12 -14.03 -22.27
C ILE A 177 -5.14 -14.06 -23.80
#